data_AF-A0A2H3KNW9-F1
#
_entry.id   AF-A0A2H3KNW9-F1
#
_cell.length_a   1.000
_cell.length_b   1.000
_cell.length_c   1.000
_cell.angle_alpha   90.00
_cell.angle_beta   90.00
_cell.angle_gamma   90.00
#
_symmetry.space_group_name_H-M   'P 1'
#
loop_
_entity.id
_entity.type
_entity.pdbx_description
1 polymer ?
#
loop_
_entity_poly.entity_id
_entity_poly.type
_entity_poly.pdbx_seq_one_letter_code
_entity_poly.pdbx_strand_id
1 'polypeptide(L)'
;MELISLEKIQNRIFTIRGVQVLLDKDLASFFGVKPIRLREQVKRNPGRFPEDFVFFLEEKEVDYMVSQNAIPSKQSLGGAMPLVFTEQGVAAVSGVLKSEKADEVSVAIARAFVGMRKFLMSNASLFQRLDQVELKLLKTDEKMEQIFQALETGQAQTKQGIFFDGQIFDAYVFASDLIKKAKKEIILIDNYIDESTITHLAKKTKYVNVVLYTKTISKQLELDLQKANEQYGNSFEGFELKSSHDRFLIIDRQELYHLGASLKDLGKKWFAFSKMDHLTETILNQLKK
;
A
#
# COMPACT_ATOMS: atom_id res chain seq x y z
N MET A 1 -38.98 -7.37 37.10
CA MET A 1 -38.63 -8.15 35.90
C MET A 1 -38.21 -7.13 34.84
N GLU A 2 -36.97 -7.16 34.36
CA GLU A 2 -36.45 -6.14 33.44
C GLU A 2 -37.11 -6.30 32.06
N LEU A 3 -38.01 -5.38 31.71
CA LEU A 3 -38.54 -5.23 30.36
C LEU A 3 -37.37 -4.91 29.43
N ILE A 4 -37.23 -5.65 28.33
CA ILE A 4 -36.23 -5.35 27.30
C ILE A 4 -36.60 -4.00 26.69
N SER A 5 -35.70 -3.03 26.75
CA SER A 5 -35.95 -1.70 26.19
C SER A 5 -36.05 -1.77 24.65
N LEU A 6 -36.93 -0.94 24.09
CA LEU A 6 -37.13 -0.83 22.64
C LEU A 6 -35.80 -0.55 21.92
N GLU A 7 -34.98 0.34 22.47
CA GLU A 7 -33.66 0.71 21.94
C GLU A 7 -32.71 -0.49 21.83
N LYS A 8 -32.75 -1.39 22.82
CA LYS A 8 -31.91 -2.60 22.81
C LYS A 8 -32.27 -3.53 21.66
N ILE A 9 -33.55 -3.59 21.27
CA ILE A 9 -34.00 -4.37 20.12
C ILE A 9 -33.62 -3.65 18.82
N GLN A 10 -33.86 -2.33 18.73
CA GLN A 10 -33.53 -1.54 17.55
C GLN A 10 -32.05 -1.64 17.18
N ASN A 11 -31.14 -1.58 18.16
CA ASN A 11 -29.70 -1.72 17.97
C ASN A 11 -29.25 -3.11 17.50
N ARG A 12 -30.17 -4.08 17.42
CA ARG A 12 -29.91 -5.44 16.90
C ARG A 12 -30.62 -5.72 15.59
N ILE A 13 -31.37 -4.74 15.04
CA ILE A 13 -31.97 -4.85 13.71
C ILE A 13 -30.96 -4.39 12.67
N PHE A 14 -30.63 -5.27 11.73
CA PHE A 14 -29.68 -5.01 10.66
C PHE A 14 -30.38 -5.04 9.30
N THR A 15 -29.81 -4.37 8.30
CA THR A 15 -30.33 -4.45 6.92
C THR A 15 -29.44 -5.38 6.11
N ILE A 16 -30.00 -6.50 5.65
CA ILE A 16 -29.32 -7.53 4.86
C ILE A 16 -30.21 -7.84 3.64
N ARG A 17 -29.64 -7.87 2.43
CA ARG A 17 -30.39 -8.04 1.17
C ARG A 17 -31.54 -7.04 0.99
N GLY A 18 -31.40 -5.83 1.54
CA GLY A 18 -32.45 -4.80 1.52
C GLY A 18 -33.63 -5.03 2.48
N VAL A 19 -33.54 -6.03 3.36
CA VAL A 19 -34.58 -6.36 4.34
C VAL A 19 -34.05 -6.21 5.76
N GLN A 20 -34.89 -5.71 6.66
CA GLN A 20 -34.55 -5.62 8.08
C GLN A 20 -34.65 -7.01 8.73
N VAL A 21 -33.61 -7.40 9.46
CA VAL A 21 -33.50 -8.72 10.07
C VAL A 21 -32.92 -8.69 11.49
N LEU A 22 -33.28 -9.70 12.29
CA LEU A 22 -32.66 -10.03 13.57
C LEU A 22 -31.86 -11.33 13.45
N LEU A 23 -30.69 -11.37 14.09
CA LEU A 23 -29.93 -12.60 14.26
C LEU A 23 -30.64 -13.55 15.22
N ASP A 24 -30.60 -14.85 14.93
CA ASP A 24 -31.16 -15.90 15.76
C ASP A 24 -30.66 -15.88 17.21
N LYS A 25 -29.39 -15.51 17.42
CA LYS A 25 -28.77 -15.37 18.74
C LYS A 25 -29.44 -14.26 19.55
N ASP A 26 -29.62 -13.09 18.94
CA ASP A 26 -30.24 -11.93 19.59
C ASP A 26 -31.72 -12.19 19.82
N LEU A 27 -32.41 -12.73 18.81
CA LEU A 27 -33.81 -13.11 18.90
C LEU A 27 -34.05 -14.11 20.03
N ALA A 28 -33.25 -15.18 20.11
CA ALA A 28 -33.33 -16.15 21.19
C ALA A 28 -33.06 -15.51 22.57
N SER A 29 -32.09 -14.59 22.65
CA SER A 29 -31.82 -13.84 23.88
C SER A 29 -33.02 -13.00 24.32
N PHE A 30 -33.72 -12.34 23.38
CA PHE A 30 -34.92 -11.55 23.69
C PHE A 30 -36.05 -12.43 24.23
N PHE A 31 -36.30 -13.57 23.59
CA PHE A 31 -37.29 -14.55 24.05
C PHE A 31 -36.85 -15.32 25.31
N GLY A 32 -35.62 -15.15 25.78
CA GLY A 32 -35.09 -15.87 26.94
C GLY A 32 -34.88 -17.37 26.69
N VAL A 33 -34.65 -17.78 25.44
CA VAL A 33 -34.42 -19.16 25.03
C VAL A 33 -32.99 -19.35 24.50
N LYS A 34 -32.53 -20.60 24.42
CA LYS A 34 -31.24 -20.89 23.76
C LYS A 34 -31.39 -20.77 22.23
N PRO A 35 -30.39 -20.27 21.49
CA PRO A 35 -30.45 -20.18 20.02
C PRO A 35 -30.77 -21.51 19.34
N ILE A 36 -30.23 -22.62 19.85
CA ILE A 36 -30.53 -23.96 19.34
C ILE A 36 -32.02 -24.31 19.44
N ARG A 37 -32.70 -23.88 20.50
CA ARG A 37 -34.13 -24.12 20.72
C ARG A 37 -34.99 -23.37 19.70
N LEU A 38 -34.57 -22.16 19.34
CA LEU A 38 -35.23 -21.37 18.31
C LEU A 38 -35.05 -22.03 16.93
N ARG A 39 -33.82 -22.44 16.58
CA ARG A 39 -33.53 -23.17 15.33
C ARG A 39 -34.32 -24.48 15.21
N GLU A 40 -34.49 -25.21 16.31
CA GLU A 40 -35.35 -26.41 16.35
C GLU A 40 -36.81 -26.09 16.00
N GLN A 41 -37.36 -24.97 16.49
CA GLN A 41 -38.73 -24.57 16.17
C GLN A 41 -38.89 -24.24 14.69
N VAL A 42 -37.90 -23.58 14.09
CA VAL A 42 -37.90 -23.31 12.64
C VAL A 42 -37.94 -24.63 11.85
N LYS A 43 -37.05 -25.57 12.18
CA LYS A 43 -36.98 -26.88 11.51
C LYS A 43 -38.26 -27.72 11.67
N ARG A 44 -38.93 -27.64 12.82
CA ARG A 44 -40.17 -28.39 13.10
C ARG A 44 -41.41 -27.80 12.45
N ASN A 45 -41.38 -26.53 12.04
CA ASN A 45 -42.53 -25.82 11.52
C ASN A 45 -42.21 -25.15 10.16
N PRO A 46 -41.74 -25.88 9.15
CA PRO A 46 -41.26 -25.29 7.89
C PRO A 46 -42.33 -24.43 7.18
N GLY A 47 -43.61 -24.81 7.25
CA GLY A 47 -44.70 -24.02 6.66
C GLY A 47 -44.96 -22.66 7.31
N ARG A 48 -44.37 -22.38 8.48
CA ARG A 48 -44.42 -21.06 9.14
C ARG A 48 -43.19 -20.19 8.87
N PHE A 49 -42.14 -20.78 8.32
CA PHE A 49 -40.85 -20.12 8.08
C PHE A 49 -40.42 -20.33 6.63
N PRO A 50 -41.15 -19.73 5.67
CA PRO A 50 -40.70 -19.69 4.28
C PRO A 50 -39.38 -18.90 4.14
N GLU A 51 -38.69 -19.06 3.01
CA GLU A 51 -37.35 -18.50 2.79
C GLU A 51 -37.29 -16.96 2.85
N ASP A 52 -38.40 -16.29 2.56
CA ASP A 52 -38.54 -14.83 2.68
C ASP A 52 -38.73 -14.37 4.13
N PHE A 53 -39.02 -15.29 5.07
CA PHE A 53 -39.17 -14.97 6.49
C PHE A 53 -37.89 -15.25 7.26
N VAL A 54 -37.19 -16.32 6.88
CA VAL A 54 -36.00 -16.81 7.58
C VAL A 54 -35.01 -17.38 6.57
N PHE A 55 -33.77 -16.92 6.63
CA PHE A 55 -32.71 -17.40 5.74
C PHE A 55 -31.34 -17.40 6.44
N PHE A 56 -30.41 -18.17 5.89
CA PHE A 56 -29.02 -18.18 6.36
C PHE A 56 -28.23 -17.06 5.70
N LEU A 57 -27.30 -16.47 6.45
CA LEU A 57 -26.33 -15.54 5.89
C LEU A 57 -25.32 -16.27 5.01
N GLU A 58 -24.95 -15.64 3.90
CA GLU A 58 -23.81 -16.00 3.08
C GLU A 58 -22.50 -15.58 3.74
N GLU A 59 -21.39 -16.17 3.32
CA GLU A 59 -20.08 -15.87 3.90
C GLU A 59 -19.72 -14.38 3.84
N LYS A 60 -20.01 -13.72 2.71
CA LYS A 60 -19.80 -12.28 2.54
C LYS A 60 -20.67 -11.45 3.48
N GLU A 61 -21.88 -11.91 3.76
CA GLU A 61 -22.80 -11.23 4.68
C GLU A 61 -22.35 -11.42 6.13
N VAL A 62 -21.79 -12.59 6.47
CA VAL A 62 -21.16 -12.81 7.77
C VAL A 62 -19.96 -11.88 7.96
N ASP A 63 -19.09 -11.72 6.95
CA ASP A 63 -17.97 -10.78 7.01
C ASP A 63 -18.44 -9.34 7.28
N TYR A 64 -19.49 -8.91 6.57
CA TYR A 64 -20.13 -7.63 6.81
C TYR A 64 -20.67 -7.51 8.25
N MET A 65 -21.34 -8.53 8.77
CA MET A 65 -21.86 -8.48 10.14
C MET A 65 -20.76 -8.48 11.21
N VAL A 66 -19.60 -9.08 10.94
CA VAL A 66 -18.42 -8.99 11.82
C VAL A 66 -17.85 -7.58 11.83
N SER A 67 -17.70 -6.93 10.66
CA SER A 67 -17.19 -5.56 10.59
C SER A 67 -18.10 -4.55 11.29
N GLN A 68 -19.41 -4.81 11.31
CA GLN A 68 -20.40 -4.02 12.04
C GLN A 68 -20.48 -4.33 13.55
N ASN A 69 -19.60 -5.18 14.08
CA ASN A 69 -19.62 -5.68 15.48
C ASN A 69 -20.94 -6.36 15.89
N ALA A 70 -21.78 -6.76 14.93
CA ALA A 70 -23.00 -7.51 15.18
C ALA A 70 -22.68 -8.96 15.56
N ILE A 71 -21.67 -9.53 14.90
CA ILE A 71 -21.07 -10.82 15.22
C ILE A 71 -19.66 -10.58 15.78
N PRO A 72 -19.31 -11.09 16.97
CA PRO A 72 -18.00 -10.82 17.57
C PRO A 72 -16.81 -11.28 16.71
N SER A 73 -16.94 -12.44 16.07
CA SER A 73 -15.96 -12.98 15.13
C SER A 73 -16.53 -14.19 14.38
N LYS A 74 -15.94 -14.56 13.23
CA LYS A 74 -16.29 -15.82 12.54
C LYS A 74 -16.07 -17.04 13.43
N GLN A 75 -15.01 -17.04 14.27
CA GLN A 75 -14.73 -18.13 15.20
C GLN A 75 -15.85 -18.31 16.24
N SER A 76 -16.50 -17.23 16.65
CA SER A 76 -17.60 -17.28 17.63
C SER A 76 -18.85 -18.03 17.14
N LEU A 77 -18.94 -18.29 15.83
CA LEU A 77 -20.06 -19.01 15.22
C LEU A 77 -19.89 -20.54 15.25
N GLY A 78 -18.70 -21.04 15.63
CA GLY A 78 -18.44 -22.48 15.70
C GLY A 78 -18.62 -23.21 14.37
N GLY A 79 -18.42 -22.51 13.24
CA GLY A 79 -18.53 -23.06 11.89
C GLY A 79 -19.95 -23.13 11.31
N ALA A 80 -20.98 -22.73 12.06
CA ALA A 80 -22.35 -22.70 11.54
C ALA A 80 -22.73 -21.30 11.02
N MET A 81 -23.35 -21.24 9.84
CA MET A 81 -23.87 -19.97 9.33
C MET A 81 -25.00 -19.45 10.23
N PRO A 82 -25.00 -18.14 10.56
CA PRO A 82 -26.08 -17.53 11.32
C PRO A 82 -27.39 -17.59 10.55
N LEU A 83 -28.48 -17.82 11.29
CA LEU A 83 -29.84 -17.73 10.78
C LEU A 83 -30.37 -16.34 11.12
N VAL A 84 -31.05 -15.69 10.17
CA VAL A 84 -31.66 -14.38 10.37
C VAL A 84 -33.16 -14.43 10.14
N PHE A 85 -33.88 -13.56 10.84
CA PHE A 85 -35.34 -13.50 10.84
C PHE A 85 -35.78 -12.10 10.42
N THR A 86 -36.64 -12.02 9.40
CA THR A 86 -37.33 -10.77 9.05
C THR A 86 -38.40 -10.43 10.08
N GLU A 87 -39.06 -9.28 9.96
CA GLU A 87 -40.21 -8.93 10.81
C GLU A 87 -41.28 -10.04 10.80
N GLN A 88 -41.57 -10.60 9.62
CA GLN A 88 -42.53 -11.68 9.45
C GLN A 88 -42.01 -12.99 10.05
N GLY A 89 -40.71 -13.29 9.91
CA GLY A 89 -40.07 -14.42 10.57
C GLY A 89 -40.17 -14.33 12.09
N VAL A 90 -39.98 -13.14 12.66
CA VAL A 90 -40.17 -12.92 14.11
C VAL A 90 -41.62 -13.09 14.51
N ALA A 91 -42.58 -12.58 13.74
CA ALA A 91 -44.00 -12.80 14.00
C ALA A 91 -44.36 -14.30 13.98
N ALA A 92 -43.77 -15.08 13.08
CA ALA A 92 -43.93 -16.54 13.05
C ALA A 92 -43.34 -17.22 14.30
N VAL A 93 -42.26 -16.68 14.89
CA VAL A 93 -41.70 -17.16 16.17
C VAL A 93 -42.70 -17.03 17.31
N SER A 94 -43.47 -15.94 17.37
CA SER A 94 -44.54 -15.74 18.36
C SER A 94 -45.62 -16.82 18.31
N GLY A 95 -45.85 -17.42 17.13
CA GLY A 95 -46.79 -18.51 16.95
C GLY A 95 -46.31 -19.89 17.43
N VAL A 96 -45.00 -20.04 17.69
CA VAL A 96 -44.37 -21.31 18.11
C VAL A 96 -43.76 -21.26 19.52
N LEU A 97 -43.36 -20.08 19.99
CA LEU A 97 -42.94 -19.84 21.37
C LEU A 97 -44.09 -19.23 22.16
N LYS A 98 -44.70 -20.03 23.05
CA LYS A 98 -45.83 -19.59 23.89
C LYS A 98 -45.38 -19.34 25.32
N SER A 99 -45.35 -18.08 25.73
CA SER A 99 -45.26 -17.64 27.12
C SER A 99 -45.67 -16.17 27.24
N GLU A 100 -46.12 -15.74 28.42
CA GLU A 100 -46.47 -14.34 28.68
C GLU A 100 -45.31 -13.39 28.34
N LYS A 101 -44.08 -13.81 28.68
CA LYS A 101 -42.85 -13.09 28.29
C LYS A 101 -42.63 -13.06 26.77
N ALA A 102 -42.95 -14.14 26.05
CA ALA A 102 -42.82 -14.17 24.60
C ALA A 102 -43.80 -13.21 23.92
N ASP A 103 -45.01 -13.08 24.45
CA ASP A 103 -46.02 -12.16 23.92
C ASP A 103 -45.56 -10.70 24.07
N GLU A 104 -45.07 -10.31 25.25
CA GLU A 104 -44.51 -8.98 25.49
C GLU A 104 -43.33 -8.66 24.57
N VAL A 105 -42.39 -9.60 24.45
CA VAL A 105 -41.20 -9.46 23.59
C VAL A 105 -41.60 -9.34 22.13
N SER A 106 -42.60 -10.10 21.67
CA SER A 106 -43.09 -10.04 20.30
C SER A 106 -43.65 -8.67 19.95
N VAL A 107 -44.45 -8.08 20.86
CA VAL A 107 -44.99 -6.72 20.68
C VAL A 107 -43.86 -5.68 20.66
N ALA A 108 -42.86 -5.82 21.54
CA ALA A 108 -41.71 -4.92 21.58
C ALA A 108 -40.88 -4.99 20.28
N ILE A 109 -40.65 -6.19 19.75
CA ILE A 109 -39.92 -6.38 18.50
C ILE A 109 -40.71 -5.79 17.32
N ALA A 110 -42.01 -6.05 17.22
CA ALA A 110 -42.85 -5.44 16.18
C ALA A 110 -42.77 -3.91 16.19
N ARG A 111 -42.86 -3.29 17.38
CA ARG A 111 -42.69 -1.83 17.54
C ARG A 111 -41.29 -1.36 17.12
N ALA A 112 -40.25 -2.14 17.40
CA ALA A 112 -38.88 -1.83 17.01
C ALA A 112 -38.70 -1.84 15.48
N PHE A 113 -39.23 -2.85 14.78
CA PHE A 113 -39.21 -2.91 13.31
C PHE A 113 -39.97 -1.75 12.68
N VAL A 114 -41.18 -1.44 13.17
CA VAL A 114 -41.95 -0.28 12.70
C VAL A 114 -41.20 1.03 12.94
N GLY A 115 -40.60 1.19 14.12
CA GLY A 115 -39.79 2.35 14.46
C GLY A 115 -38.59 2.50 13.52
N MET A 116 -37.87 1.41 13.27
CA MET A 116 -36.70 1.42 12.39
C MET A 116 -37.08 1.69 10.93
N ARG A 117 -38.22 1.16 10.46
CA ARG A 117 -38.76 1.46 9.12
C ARG A 117 -39.04 2.96 8.97
N LYS A 118 -39.72 3.57 9.95
CA LYS A 118 -39.98 5.02 9.96
C LYS A 118 -38.68 5.83 9.98
N PHE A 119 -37.70 5.43 10.80
CA PHE A 119 -36.40 6.09 10.90
C PHE A 119 -35.63 6.03 9.59
N LEU A 120 -35.57 4.88 8.91
CA LEU A 120 -34.93 4.76 7.61
C LEU A 120 -35.60 5.64 6.55
N MET A 121 -36.93 5.65 6.52
CA MET A 121 -37.69 6.49 5.58
C MET A 121 -37.51 7.98 5.83
N SER A 122 -37.52 8.43 7.09
CA SER A 122 -37.33 9.85 7.42
C SER A 122 -35.91 10.34 7.17
N ASN A 123 -34.92 9.45 7.20
CA ASN A 123 -33.49 9.80 7.07
C ASN A 123 -32.86 9.31 5.76
N ALA A 124 -33.66 8.86 4.78
CA ALA A 124 -33.16 8.29 3.52
C ALA A 124 -32.15 9.19 2.78
N SER A 125 -32.39 10.51 2.78
CA SER A 125 -31.49 11.49 2.17
C SER A 125 -30.15 11.65 2.91
N LEU A 126 -30.13 11.45 4.23
CA LEU A 126 -28.90 11.45 5.03
C LEU A 126 -28.08 10.20 4.75
N PHE A 127 -28.73 9.03 4.68
CA PHE A 127 -28.05 7.77 4.33
C PHE A 127 -27.42 7.85 2.93
N GLN A 128 -28.13 8.38 1.94
CA GLN A 128 -27.58 8.59 0.60
C GLN A 128 -26.33 9.49 0.62
N ARG A 129 -26.28 10.51 1.48
CA ARG A 129 -25.10 11.37 1.64
C ARG A 129 -23.94 10.63 2.31
N LEU A 130 -24.21 9.77 3.28
CA LEU A 130 -23.20 8.93 3.93
C LEU A 130 -22.56 7.97 2.93
N ASP A 131 -23.36 7.28 2.09
CA ASP A 131 -22.84 6.39 1.04
C ASP A 131 -21.92 7.14 0.07
N GLN A 132 -22.27 8.39 -0.28
CA GLN A 132 -21.42 9.24 -1.12
C GLN A 132 -20.11 9.63 -0.45
N VAL A 133 -20.12 9.85 0.87
CA VAL A 133 -18.90 10.14 1.65
C VAL A 133 -18.01 8.91 1.70
N GLU A 134 -18.57 7.72 1.96
CA GLU A 134 -17.83 6.47 1.97
C GLU A 134 -17.17 6.18 0.61
N LEU A 135 -17.89 6.37 -0.49
CA LEU A 135 -17.33 6.25 -1.84
C LEU A 135 -16.20 7.27 -2.11
N LYS A 136 -16.30 8.48 -1.55
CA LYS A 136 -15.22 9.47 -1.65
C LYS A 136 -14.01 9.08 -0.82
N LEU A 137 -14.20 8.48 0.36
CA LEU A 137 -13.12 7.99 1.20
C LEU A 137 -12.36 6.85 0.50
N LEU A 138 -13.06 5.83 -0.01
CA LEU A 138 -12.43 4.74 -0.76
C LEU A 138 -11.59 5.25 -1.94
N LYS A 139 -12.14 6.19 -2.73
CA LYS A 139 -11.38 6.84 -3.82
C LYS A 139 -10.19 7.66 -3.33
N THR A 140 -10.27 8.21 -2.12
CA THR A 140 -9.17 8.98 -1.54
C THR A 140 -8.07 8.03 -1.07
N ASP A 141 -8.42 6.88 -0.49
CA ASP A 141 -7.46 5.85 -0.10
C ASP A 141 -6.73 5.27 -1.32
N GLU A 142 -7.44 4.98 -2.41
CA GLU A 142 -6.83 4.56 -3.68
C GLU A 142 -5.83 5.60 -4.22
N LYS A 143 -6.19 6.89 -4.15
CA LYS A 143 -5.29 7.98 -4.56
C LYS A 143 -4.10 8.12 -3.63
N MET A 144 -4.30 7.95 -2.33
CA MET A 144 -3.20 7.97 -1.36
C MET A 144 -2.25 6.82 -1.61
N GLU A 145 -2.74 5.62 -1.87
CA GLU A 145 -1.92 4.46 -2.24
C GLU A 145 -1.10 4.73 -3.51
N GLN A 146 -1.71 5.34 -4.54
CA GLN A 146 -0.99 5.78 -5.74
C GLN A 146 0.09 6.83 -5.44
N ILE A 147 -0.19 7.78 -4.54
CA ILE A 147 0.79 8.78 -4.10
C ILE A 147 1.92 8.11 -3.33
N PHE A 148 1.62 7.17 -2.42
CA PHE A 148 2.64 6.43 -1.68
C PHE A 148 3.51 5.60 -2.62
N GLN A 149 2.92 4.91 -3.59
CA GLN A 149 3.67 4.23 -4.65
C GLN A 149 4.53 5.20 -5.46
N ALA A 150 4.02 6.40 -5.78
CA ALA A 150 4.80 7.45 -6.44
C ALA A 150 5.94 8.01 -5.56
N LEU A 151 5.77 8.05 -4.24
CA LEU A 151 6.78 8.51 -3.28
C LEU A 151 7.82 7.42 -2.96
N GLU A 152 7.43 6.16 -2.89
CA GLU A 152 8.33 5.00 -2.77
C GLU A 152 9.16 4.83 -4.04
N THR A 153 8.53 4.99 -5.21
CA THR A 153 9.27 5.11 -6.48
C THR A 153 10.08 6.42 -6.56
N GLY A 154 9.78 7.42 -5.73
CA GLY A 154 10.57 8.63 -5.50
C GLY A 154 11.80 8.45 -4.59
N GLN A 155 11.95 7.30 -3.92
CA GLN A 155 13.22 6.86 -3.31
C GLN A 155 14.05 5.99 -4.27
N ALA A 156 13.54 5.66 -5.46
CA ALA A 156 14.41 5.26 -6.55
C ALA A 156 15.15 6.52 -7.03
N GLN A 157 16.48 6.52 -6.86
CA GLN A 157 17.42 7.50 -7.42
C GLN A 157 16.81 8.25 -8.61
N THR A 158 16.41 9.51 -8.39
CA THR A 158 15.78 10.35 -9.40
C THR A 158 16.52 10.19 -10.72
N LYS A 159 15.84 9.75 -11.78
CA LYS A 159 16.49 9.53 -13.09
C LYS A 159 17.05 10.80 -13.69
N GLN A 160 16.71 11.97 -13.15
CA GLN A 160 17.24 13.25 -13.55
C GLN A 160 17.08 14.24 -12.40
N GLY A 161 18.00 15.20 -12.31
CA GLY A 161 17.96 16.22 -11.26
C GLY A 161 18.89 17.38 -11.59
N ILE A 162 18.70 18.50 -10.89
CA ILE A 162 19.53 19.70 -11.02
C ILE A 162 20.11 20.00 -9.63
N PHE A 163 21.41 20.19 -9.56
CA PHE A 163 22.06 20.82 -8.43
C PHE A 163 22.22 22.31 -8.74
N PHE A 164 21.97 23.16 -7.76
CA PHE A 164 22.12 24.62 -7.86
C PHE A 164 23.49 25.09 -7.33
N ASP A 165 23.82 26.35 -7.62
CA ASP A 165 25.06 26.99 -7.20
C ASP A 165 25.29 26.84 -5.68
N GLY A 166 26.47 26.36 -5.28
CA GLY A 166 26.86 26.21 -3.88
C GLY A 166 26.49 24.88 -3.23
N GLN A 167 25.73 24.01 -3.91
CA GLN A 167 25.40 22.65 -3.43
C GLN A 167 26.58 21.66 -3.63
N ILE A 168 27.79 22.09 -3.26
CA ILE A 168 29.03 21.32 -3.46
C ILE A 168 28.99 20.02 -2.68
N PHE A 169 28.62 20.08 -1.39
CA PHE A 169 28.61 18.90 -0.53
C PHE A 169 27.51 17.91 -0.92
N ASP A 170 26.32 18.39 -1.26
CA ASP A 170 25.21 17.53 -1.69
C ASP A 170 25.55 16.78 -2.98
N ALA A 171 26.14 17.48 -3.96
CA ALA A 171 26.58 16.87 -5.21
C ALA A 171 27.73 15.86 -5.00
N TYR A 172 28.63 16.15 -4.04
CA TYR A 172 29.69 15.24 -3.65
C TYR A 172 29.18 13.97 -2.95
N VAL A 173 28.18 14.10 -2.08
CA VAL A 173 27.51 12.96 -1.42
C VAL A 173 26.81 12.11 -2.46
N PHE A 174 26.04 12.73 -3.36
CA PHE A 174 25.38 12.04 -4.48
C PHE A 174 26.36 11.19 -5.29
N ALA A 175 27.45 11.77 -5.78
CA ALA A 175 28.46 11.03 -6.53
C ALA A 175 29.17 9.96 -5.67
N SER A 176 29.42 10.25 -4.38
CA SER A 176 30.00 9.25 -3.44
C SER A 176 29.10 8.02 -3.30
N ASP A 177 27.79 8.20 -3.24
CA ASP A 177 26.85 7.11 -3.06
C ASP A 177 26.72 6.25 -4.33
N LEU A 178 26.81 6.87 -5.52
CA LEU A 178 26.94 6.13 -6.78
C LEU A 178 28.21 5.28 -6.83
N ILE A 179 29.36 5.85 -6.45
CA ILE A 179 30.65 5.16 -6.45
C ILE A 179 30.65 3.97 -5.47
N LYS A 180 30.06 4.14 -4.27
CA LYS A 180 29.95 3.06 -3.27
C LYS A 180 29.01 1.93 -3.70
N LYS A 181 28.05 2.19 -4.60
CA LYS A 181 27.11 1.19 -5.11
C LYS A 181 27.76 0.17 -6.03
N ALA A 182 28.86 0.54 -6.69
CA ALA A 182 29.59 -0.31 -7.63
C ALA A 182 30.11 -1.59 -6.97
N LYS A 183 29.94 -2.72 -7.66
CA LYS A 183 30.36 -4.05 -7.17
C LYS A 183 31.47 -4.67 -8.01
N LYS A 184 31.59 -4.29 -9.28
CA LYS A 184 32.53 -4.87 -10.25
C LYS A 184 33.39 -3.81 -10.92
N GLU A 185 32.77 -2.81 -11.54
CA GLU A 185 33.50 -1.80 -12.29
C GLU A 185 32.82 -0.43 -12.30
N ILE A 186 33.64 0.60 -12.42
CA ILE A 186 33.23 1.98 -12.67
C ILE A 186 33.96 2.44 -13.92
N ILE A 187 33.23 2.92 -14.92
CA ILE A 187 33.82 3.59 -16.08
C ILE A 187 33.47 5.07 -16.01
N LEU A 188 34.48 5.94 -15.96
CA LEU A 188 34.30 7.38 -16.00
C LEU A 188 34.82 7.90 -17.34
N ILE A 189 33.97 8.62 -18.06
CA ILE A 189 34.33 9.43 -19.23
C ILE A 189 34.26 10.89 -18.78
N ASP A 190 35.40 11.56 -18.69
CA ASP A 190 35.49 12.97 -18.30
C ASP A 190 36.77 13.59 -18.89
N ASN A 191 36.64 14.75 -19.52
CA ASN A 191 37.77 15.44 -20.16
C ASN A 191 38.68 16.19 -19.17
N TYR A 192 38.28 16.28 -17.90
CA TYR A 192 38.98 17.09 -16.90
C TYR A 192 39.19 16.31 -15.60
N ILE A 193 39.88 15.17 -15.70
CA ILE A 193 40.24 14.33 -14.56
C ILE A 193 41.52 14.83 -13.88
N ASP A 194 41.50 14.89 -12.55
CA ASP A 194 42.63 15.25 -11.69
C ASP A 194 42.69 14.38 -10.41
N GLU A 195 43.64 14.67 -9.52
CA GLU A 195 43.81 14.01 -8.22
C GLU A 195 42.51 13.98 -7.39
N SER A 196 41.70 15.05 -7.42
CA SER A 196 40.46 15.13 -6.65
C SER A 196 39.44 14.10 -7.14
N THR A 197 39.40 13.88 -8.44
CA THR A 197 38.55 12.86 -9.08
C THR A 197 38.97 11.46 -8.67
N ILE A 198 40.28 11.18 -8.69
CA ILE A 198 40.84 9.88 -8.25
C ILE A 198 40.52 9.65 -6.77
N THR A 199 40.73 10.66 -5.93
CA THR A 199 40.43 10.60 -4.49
C THR A 199 38.96 10.29 -4.22
N HIS A 200 38.05 10.85 -5.02
CA HIS A 200 36.62 10.56 -4.90
C HIS A 200 36.31 9.11 -5.30
N LEU A 201 36.85 8.66 -6.43
CA LEU A 201 36.68 7.29 -6.93
C LEU A 201 37.31 6.23 -6.02
N ALA A 202 38.34 6.59 -5.25
CA ALA A 202 38.96 5.73 -4.25
C ALA A 202 38.00 5.31 -3.11
N LYS A 203 36.83 5.96 -2.98
CA LYS A 203 35.74 5.53 -2.09
C LYS A 203 35.01 4.25 -2.54
N LYS A 204 35.35 3.71 -3.71
CA LYS A 204 34.84 2.43 -4.21
C LYS A 204 35.11 1.29 -3.24
N THR A 205 34.40 0.18 -3.43
CA THR A 205 34.69 -1.05 -2.69
C THR A 205 36.00 -1.69 -3.17
N LYS A 206 36.68 -2.47 -2.31
CA LYS A 206 38.08 -2.91 -2.49
C LYS A 206 38.36 -3.63 -3.82
N TYR A 207 37.37 -4.30 -4.40
CA TYR A 207 37.50 -5.15 -5.59
C TYR A 207 36.89 -4.55 -6.86
N VAL A 208 36.47 -3.29 -6.82
CA VAL A 208 35.92 -2.59 -7.99
C VAL A 208 37.06 -2.05 -8.85
N ASN A 209 37.03 -2.33 -10.14
CA ASN A 209 37.95 -1.73 -11.11
C ASN A 209 37.43 -0.38 -11.58
N VAL A 210 38.32 0.57 -11.84
CA VAL A 210 38.01 1.92 -12.31
C VAL A 210 38.72 2.16 -13.62
N VAL A 211 37.95 2.46 -14.66
CA VAL A 211 38.47 2.79 -15.99
C VAL A 211 38.16 4.25 -16.29
N LEU A 212 39.19 5.03 -16.58
CA LEU A 212 39.10 6.47 -16.82
C LEU A 212 39.36 6.75 -18.30
N TYR A 213 38.43 7.42 -18.96
CA TYR A 213 38.59 7.95 -20.31
C TYR A 213 38.64 9.47 -20.25
N THR A 214 39.75 10.06 -20.70
CA THR A 214 39.97 11.51 -20.74
C THR A 214 40.59 11.95 -22.06
N LYS A 215 40.42 13.22 -22.44
CA LYS A 215 40.94 13.76 -23.71
C LYS A 215 42.46 13.57 -23.89
N THR A 216 43.21 13.73 -22.80
CA THR A 216 44.67 13.65 -22.77
C THR A 216 45.12 13.18 -21.40
N ILE A 217 46.09 12.26 -21.34
CA ILE A 217 46.71 11.86 -20.08
C ILE A 217 47.98 12.69 -19.90
N SER A 218 47.95 13.61 -18.93
CA SER A 218 49.15 14.37 -18.57
C SER A 218 50.11 13.49 -17.77
N LYS A 219 51.41 13.83 -17.78
CA LYS A 219 52.41 13.16 -16.93
C LYS A 219 52.04 13.18 -15.45
N GLN A 220 51.37 14.24 -15.00
CA GLN A 220 50.89 14.34 -13.63
C GLN A 220 49.80 13.31 -13.35
N LEU A 221 48.79 13.22 -14.22
CA LEU A 221 47.71 12.26 -14.07
C LEU A 221 48.22 10.81 -14.10
N GLU A 222 49.21 10.53 -14.96
CA GLU A 222 49.87 9.21 -15.01
C GLU A 222 50.55 8.86 -13.67
N LEU A 223 51.28 9.81 -13.07
CA LEU A 223 51.88 9.64 -11.74
C LEU A 223 50.82 9.45 -10.64
N ASP A 224 49.71 10.19 -10.70
CA ASP A 224 48.63 10.08 -9.72
C ASP A 224 47.96 8.70 -9.79
N LEU A 225 47.76 8.17 -11.00
CA LEU A 225 47.23 6.80 -11.22
C LEU A 225 48.21 5.74 -10.71
N GLN A 226 49.51 5.89 -10.97
CA GLN A 226 50.53 4.98 -10.45
C GLN A 226 50.49 4.91 -8.91
N LYS A 227 50.49 6.08 -8.25
CA LYS A 227 50.41 6.16 -6.78
C LYS A 227 49.12 5.56 -6.23
N ALA A 228 47.98 5.85 -6.86
CA ALA A 228 46.71 5.25 -6.46
C ALA A 228 46.77 3.72 -6.58
N ASN A 229 47.38 3.20 -7.64
CA ASN A 229 47.50 1.77 -7.88
C ASN A 229 48.45 1.05 -6.90
N GLU A 230 49.48 1.72 -6.38
CA GLU A 230 50.31 1.19 -5.29
C GLU A 230 49.47 0.91 -4.03
N GLN A 231 48.49 1.76 -3.72
CA GLN A 231 47.62 1.61 -2.55
C GLN A 231 46.41 0.70 -2.82
N TYR A 232 45.81 0.80 -4.02
CA TYR A 232 44.55 0.16 -4.37
C TYR A 232 44.71 -1.04 -5.31
N GLY A 233 45.93 -1.57 -5.45
CA GLY A 233 46.21 -2.85 -6.10
C GLY A 233 45.91 -2.89 -7.60
N ASN A 234 46.41 -1.90 -8.35
CA ASN A 234 46.24 -1.80 -9.82
C ASN A 234 44.76 -1.77 -10.28
N SER A 235 43.88 -1.15 -9.50
CA SER A 235 42.46 -1.07 -9.81
C SER A 235 42.05 0.18 -10.60
N PHE A 236 43.00 1.05 -10.97
CA PHE A 236 42.77 2.22 -11.81
C PHE A 236 43.49 2.10 -13.15
N GLU A 237 42.76 2.27 -14.24
CA GLU A 237 43.29 2.29 -15.60
C GLU A 237 42.88 3.60 -16.29
N GLY A 238 43.79 4.19 -17.07
CA GLY A 238 43.56 5.43 -17.80
C GLY A 238 43.76 5.26 -19.30
N PHE A 239 42.81 5.75 -20.09
CA PHE A 239 42.82 5.72 -21.55
C PHE A 239 42.53 7.10 -22.14
N GLU A 240 43.15 7.40 -23.28
CA GLU A 240 42.86 8.62 -24.02
C GLU A 240 41.62 8.44 -24.91
N LEU A 241 40.68 9.39 -24.85
CA LEU A 241 39.48 9.43 -25.68
C LEU A 241 39.22 10.86 -26.16
N LYS A 242 39.48 11.11 -27.45
CA LYS A 242 39.32 12.46 -28.04
C LYS A 242 37.91 12.77 -28.55
N SER A 243 37.06 11.74 -28.67
CA SER A 243 35.76 11.80 -29.35
C SER A 243 34.56 12.13 -28.46
N SER A 244 34.74 12.30 -27.14
CA SER A 244 33.66 12.63 -26.21
C SER A 244 33.84 14.03 -25.62
N HIS A 245 32.78 14.85 -25.66
CA HIS A 245 32.71 16.12 -24.91
C HIS A 245 31.92 15.98 -23.60
N ASP A 246 30.96 15.07 -23.58
CA ASP A 246 30.08 14.83 -22.45
C ASP A 246 30.73 13.94 -21.41
N ARG A 247 30.17 14.00 -20.20
CA ARG A 247 30.71 13.28 -19.03
C ARG A 247 29.76 12.19 -18.63
N PHE A 248 30.27 10.98 -18.55
CA PHE A 248 29.49 9.81 -18.23
C PHE A 248 30.12 9.02 -17.12
N LEU A 249 29.31 8.59 -16.16
CA LEU A 249 29.69 7.65 -15.12
C LEU A 249 28.86 6.38 -15.31
N ILE A 250 29.53 5.27 -15.60
CA ILE A 250 28.91 3.96 -15.78
C ILE A 250 29.25 3.09 -14.59
N ILE A 251 28.24 2.47 -13.98
CA ILE A 251 28.38 1.56 -12.85
C ILE A 251 28.01 0.14 -13.31
N ASP A 252 28.95 -0.80 -13.12
CA ASP A 252 28.80 -2.23 -13.39
C ASP A 252 28.28 -2.58 -14.80
N ARG A 253 28.55 -1.72 -15.80
CA ARG A 253 28.02 -1.81 -17.18
C ARG A 253 26.49 -1.85 -17.29
N GLN A 254 25.79 -1.42 -16.26
CA GLN A 254 24.32 -1.49 -16.21
C GLN A 254 23.72 -0.09 -16.06
N GLU A 255 24.27 0.71 -15.14
CA GLU A 255 23.75 2.04 -14.86
C GLU A 255 24.61 3.09 -15.54
N LEU A 256 24.00 3.98 -16.31
CA LEU A 256 24.70 5.07 -17.00
C LEU A 256 24.18 6.41 -16.46
N TYR A 257 25.09 7.26 -15.99
CA TYR A 257 24.78 8.62 -15.55
C TYR A 257 25.49 9.62 -16.46
N HIS A 258 24.72 10.50 -17.09
CA HIS A 258 25.23 11.71 -17.72
C HIS A 258 25.34 12.82 -16.67
N LEU A 259 26.49 13.48 -16.61
CA LEU A 259 26.79 14.55 -15.67
C LEU A 259 27.09 15.85 -16.43
N GLY A 260 26.33 16.91 -16.13
CA GLY A 260 26.55 18.23 -16.74
C GLY A 260 27.84 18.93 -16.26
N ALA A 261 28.51 18.39 -15.25
CA ALA A 261 29.76 18.91 -14.70
C ALA A 261 30.76 17.78 -14.42
N SER A 262 32.06 18.10 -14.47
CA SER A 262 33.12 17.15 -14.14
C SER A 262 33.07 16.79 -12.66
N LEU A 263 33.50 15.58 -12.29
CA LEU A 263 33.45 15.13 -10.89
C LEU A 263 34.14 16.12 -9.95
N LYS A 264 35.27 16.70 -10.37
CA LYS A 264 36.02 17.73 -9.62
C LYS A 264 35.30 19.08 -9.43
N ASP A 265 34.25 19.34 -10.20
CA ASP A 265 33.53 20.62 -10.27
C ASP A 265 32.05 20.51 -9.86
N LEU A 266 31.60 19.34 -9.41
CA LEU A 266 30.21 19.12 -8.99
C LEU A 266 29.76 20.15 -7.93
N GLY A 267 28.63 20.80 -8.20
CA GLY A 267 27.98 21.75 -7.29
C GLY A 267 28.64 23.14 -7.17
N LYS A 268 29.78 23.40 -7.84
CA LYS A 268 30.38 24.75 -7.92
C LYS A 268 29.51 25.73 -8.70
N LYS A 269 28.85 25.22 -9.73
CA LYS A 269 27.83 25.88 -10.54
C LYS A 269 26.67 24.91 -10.75
N TRP A 270 25.52 25.43 -11.12
CA TRP A 270 24.35 24.63 -11.44
C TRP A 270 24.66 23.61 -12.55
N PHE A 271 24.23 22.37 -12.36
CA PHE A 271 24.40 21.33 -13.36
C PHE A 271 23.26 20.33 -13.27
N ALA A 272 22.88 19.77 -14.41
CA ALA A 272 21.93 18.67 -14.48
C ALA A 272 22.66 17.32 -14.49
N PHE A 273 22.02 16.29 -13.94
CA PHE A 273 22.40 14.90 -14.18
C PHE A 273 21.23 14.12 -14.73
N SER A 274 21.50 13.02 -15.44
CA SER A 274 20.46 12.13 -15.96
C SER A 274 20.95 10.68 -15.99
N LYS A 275 20.10 9.76 -15.56
CA LYS A 275 20.31 8.31 -15.58
C LYS A 275 19.70 7.74 -16.87
N MET A 276 20.52 7.12 -17.69
CA MET A 276 20.21 6.74 -19.08
C MET A 276 20.56 5.26 -19.36
N ASP A 277 20.20 4.35 -18.45
CA ASP A 277 20.61 2.93 -18.46
C ASP A 277 20.40 2.20 -19.81
N HIS A 278 19.39 2.59 -20.59
CA HIS A 278 19.09 2.00 -21.91
C HIS A 278 20.14 2.30 -22.99
N LEU A 279 21.01 3.31 -22.80
CA LEU A 279 22.06 3.69 -23.75
C LEU A 279 23.45 3.13 -23.38
N THR A 280 23.56 2.39 -22.27
CA THR A 280 24.84 1.90 -21.76
C THR A 280 25.61 1.09 -22.80
N GLU A 281 24.96 0.13 -23.46
CA GLU A 281 25.58 -0.69 -24.52
C GLU A 281 26.03 0.15 -25.71
N THR A 282 25.26 1.16 -26.09
CA THR A 282 25.62 2.06 -27.21
C THR A 282 26.89 2.83 -26.91
N ILE A 283 27.04 3.36 -25.69
CA ILE A 283 28.25 4.08 -25.27
C ILE A 283 29.44 3.13 -25.16
N LEU A 284 29.25 1.97 -24.52
CA LEU A 284 30.33 0.98 -24.37
C LEU A 284 30.89 0.50 -25.72
N ASN A 285 30.05 0.40 -26.75
CA ASN A 285 30.50 0.04 -28.10
C ASN A 285 31.34 1.12 -28.78
N GLN A 286 31.20 2.39 -28.39
CA GLN A 286 32.06 3.48 -28.90
C GLN A 286 33.45 3.50 -28.21
N LEU A 287 33.57 2.93 -27.01
CA LEU A 287 34.84 2.86 -26.26
C LEU A 287 35.74 1.70 -26.70
N LYS A 288 35.21 0.72 -27.43
CA LYS A 288 35.93 -0.46 -27.93
C LYS A 288 36.58 -0.26 -29.31
N LYS A 289 36.39 0.91 -29.93
CA LYS A 289 37.01 1.29 -31.21
C LYS A 289 38.21 2.19 -30.99
#